data_AF-A0A3D5K5F7-F1
#
_entry.id   AF-A0A3D5K5F7-F1
#
_cell.length_a   1.000
_cell.length_b   1.000
_cell.length_c   1.000
_cell.angle_alpha   90.00
_cell.angle_beta   90.00
_cell.angle_gamma   90.00
#
_symmetry.space_group_name_H-M   'P 1'
#
loop_
_entity.id
_entity.type
_entity.pdbx_description
1 polymer ?
#
loop_
_entity_poly.entity_id
_entity_poly.type
_entity_poly.pdbx_seq_one_letter_code
_entity_poly.pdbx_strand_id
1 'polypeptide(L)'
;MDPGSRRLLRPAWIVSHLLVAGLLVATVNMGFWQLRRLDGRQAYNASVSVRAAEPVLPLVEVLTSIAAGTDPADLRFVRVIVTGVWDTDREVLLANRSRDGVPG
;
A
#
# COMPACT_ATOMS: atom_id res chain seq x y z
N MET A 1 -30.63 -47.90 11.04
CA MET A 1 -29.67 -46.82 11.37
C MET A 1 -28.29 -47.44 11.38
N ASP A 2 -27.54 -47.28 10.29
CA ASP A 2 -26.26 -47.97 10.09
C ASP A 2 -25.21 -47.59 11.14
N PRO A 3 -24.30 -48.50 11.54
CA PRO A 3 -23.30 -48.26 12.60
C PRO A 3 -22.39 -47.04 12.36
N GLY A 4 -22.26 -46.61 11.11
CA GLY A 4 -21.40 -45.49 10.70
C GLY A 4 -21.90 -44.10 11.13
N SER A 5 -23.21 -43.87 11.20
CA SER A 5 -23.76 -42.52 11.48
C SER A 5 -23.55 -42.07 12.93
N ARG A 6 -23.47 -43.03 13.87
CA ARG A 6 -23.15 -42.76 15.28
C ARG A 6 -21.72 -42.26 15.50
N ARG A 7 -20.79 -42.56 14.57
CA ARG A 7 -19.40 -42.08 14.62
C ARG A 7 -19.30 -40.59 14.25
N LEU A 8 -20.17 -40.13 13.34
CA LEU A 8 -20.24 -38.74 12.86
C LEU A 8 -20.87 -37.79 13.89
N LEU A 9 -21.70 -38.32 14.81
CA LEU A 9 -22.34 -37.54 15.88
C LEU A 9 -21.51 -37.49 17.18
N ARG A 10 -20.28 -38.04 17.20
CA ARG A 10 -19.39 -37.87 18.35
C ARG A 10 -19.03 -36.38 18.47
N PRO A 11 -19.04 -35.78 19.68
CA PRO A 11 -18.78 -34.35 19.88
C PRO A 11 -17.48 -33.86 19.20
N ALA A 12 -16.45 -34.70 19.22
CA ALA A 12 -15.17 -34.42 18.55
C ALA A 12 -15.29 -34.24 17.02
N TRP A 13 -16.15 -35.01 16.36
CA TRP A 13 -16.38 -34.89 14.91
C TRP A 13 -17.12 -33.60 14.56
N ILE A 14 -18.12 -33.22 15.37
CA ILE A 14 -18.86 -31.96 15.21
C ILE A 14 -17.91 -30.78 15.40
N VAL A 15 -17.11 -30.77 16.47
CA VAL A 15 -16.12 -29.71 16.73
C VAL A 15 -15.11 -29.59 15.59
N SER A 16 -14.61 -30.72 15.05
CA SER A 16 -13.70 -30.71 13.91
C SER A 16 -14.32 -30.05 12.67
N HIS A 17 -15.60 -30.33 12.38
CA HIS A 17 -16.27 -29.73 11.22
C HIS A 17 -16.56 -28.24 11.42
N LEU A 18 -16.95 -27.84 12.65
CA LEU A 18 -17.11 -26.44 13.00
C LEU A 18 -15.79 -25.68 12.88
N LEU A 19 -14.68 -26.28 13.29
CA LEU A 19 -13.35 -25.71 13.11
C LEU A 19 -13.01 -25.53 11.62
N VAL A 20 -13.22 -26.56 10.80
CA VAL A 20 -12.97 -26.48 9.35
C VAL A 20 -13.85 -25.41 8.70
N ALA A 21 -15.14 -25.37 9.04
CA ALA A 21 -16.06 -24.35 8.55
C ALA A 21 -15.61 -22.94 8.98
N GLY A 22 -15.17 -22.78 10.22
CA GLY A 22 -14.61 -21.52 10.73
C GLY A 22 -13.36 -21.10 9.99
N LEU A 23 -12.43 -22.03 9.71
CA LEU A 23 -11.24 -21.76 8.93
C LEU A 23 -11.58 -21.34 7.49
N LEU A 24 -12.56 -21.98 6.85
CA LEU A 24 -13.02 -21.60 5.51
C LEU A 24 -13.58 -20.17 5.49
N VAL A 25 -14.40 -19.81 6.48
CA VAL A 25 -14.91 -18.44 6.59
C VAL A 25 -13.77 -17.44 6.81
N ALA A 26 -12.80 -17.77 7.67
CA ALA A 26 -11.65 -16.90 7.95
C ALA A 26 -10.77 -16.68 6.70
N THR A 27 -10.44 -17.75 5.96
CA THR A 27 -9.58 -17.66 4.77
C THR A 27 -10.27 -16.89 3.64
N VAL A 28 -11.58 -17.06 3.44
CA VAL A 28 -12.34 -16.26 2.47
C VAL A 28 -12.33 -14.77 2.85
N ASN A 29 -12.56 -14.45 4.12
CA ASN A 29 -12.49 -13.06 4.60
C ASN A 29 -11.09 -12.45 4.43
N MET A 30 -10.03 -13.23 4.71
CA MET A 30 -8.66 -12.82 4.45
C MET A 30 -8.39 -12.62 2.95
N GLY A 31 -8.93 -13.47 2.07
CA GLY A 31 -8.84 -13.31 0.63
C GLY A 31 -9.44 -11.98 0.17
N PHE A 32 -10.65 -11.66 0.63
CA PHE A 32 -11.25 -10.35 0.35
C PHE A 32 -10.46 -9.18 0.94
N TRP A 33 -9.86 -9.35 2.12
CA TRP A 33 -8.95 -8.35 2.68
C TRP A 33 -7.73 -8.13 1.79
N GLN A 34 -7.14 -9.21 1.25
CA GLN A 34 -6.00 -9.10 0.33
C GLN A 34 -6.38 -8.32 -0.93
N LEU A 35 -7.57 -8.56 -1.50
CA LEU A 35 -8.06 -7.83 -2.67
C LEU A 35 -8.28 -6.34 -2.36
N ARG A 36 -8.99 -6.01 -1.28
CA ARG A 36 -9.17 -4.59 -0.88
C ARG A 36 -7.84 -3.88 -0.62
N ARG A 37 -6.88 -4.58 0.00
CA ARG A 37 -5.54 -4.05 0.23
C ARG A 37 -4.79 -3.84 -1.08
N LEU A 38 -4.94 -4.74 -2.05
CA LEU A 38 -4.36 -4.59 -3.38
C LEU A 38 -4.93 -3.36 -4.08
N ASP A 39 -6.26 -3.21 -4.09
CA ASP A 39 -6.95 -2.07 -4.71
C ASP A 39 -6.45 -0.75 -4.12
N GLY A 40 -6.33 -0.66 -2.79
CA GLY A 40 -5.78 0.52 -2.12
C GLY A 40 -4.34 0.83 -2.55
N ARG A 41 -3.48 -0.20 -2.68
CA ARG A 41 -2.10 -0.02 -3.17
C ARG A 41 -2.06 0.40 -4.64
N GLN A 42 -2.91 -0.17 -5.48
CA GLN A 42 -3.00 0.18 -6.90
C GLN A 42 -3.49 1.62 -7.08
N ALA A 43 -4.52 2.03 -6.35
CA ALA A 43 -5.04 3.39 -6.38
C ALA A 43 -3.98 4.43 -5.94
N TYR A 44 -3.25 4.13 -4.87
CA TYR A 44 -2.12 4.96 -4.42
C TYR A 44 -1.00 5.01 -5.47
N ASN A 45 -0.57 3.87 -5.99
CA ASN A 45 0.49 3.84 -7.00
C ASN A 45 0.07 4.57 -8.29
N ALA A 46 -1.19 4.45 -8.69
CA ALA A 46 -1.74 5.15 -9.84
C ALA A 46 -1.66 6.67 -9.65
N SER A 47 -2.07 7.19 -8.48
CA SER A 47 -1.98 8.63 -8.21
C SER A 47 -0.53 9.12 -8.23
N VAL A 48 0.40 8.39 -7.61
CA VAL A 48 1.83 8.71 -7.67
C VAL A 48 2.35 8.69 -9.10
N SER A 49 1.99 7.67 -9.90
CA SER A 49 2.46 7.54 -11.28
C SER A 49 1.97 8.66 -12.20
N VAL A 50 0.71 9.08 -12.03
CA VAL A 50 0.13 10.18 -12.81
C VAL A 50 0.86 11.48 -12.48
N ARG A 51 1.04 11.79 -11.19
CA ARG A 51 1.77 12.98 -10.73
C ARG A 51 3.25 12.96 -11.15
N ALA A 52 3.90 11.80 -11.12
CA ALA A 52 5.28 11.66 -11.56
C ALA A 52 5.47 11.81 -13.07
N ALA A 53 4.41 11.62 -13.86
CA ALA A 53 4.41 11.83 -15.31
C ALA A 53 4.14 13.29 -15.71
N GLU A 54 3.71 14.14 -14.78
CA GLU A 54 3.54 15.57 -15.02
C GLU A 54 4.87 16.27 -15.34
N PRO A 55 4.83 17.43 -16.02
CA PRO A 55 6.02 18.23 -16.28
C PRO A 55 6.79 18.55 -15.00
N VAL A 56 8.11 18.53 -15.08
CA VAL A 56 8.97 18.90 -13.95
C VAL A 56 8.93 20.41 -13.77
N LEU A 57 8.61 20.87 -12.57
CA LEU A 57 8.49 22.29 -12.25
C LEU A 57 9.69 22.81 -11.45
N PRO A 58 10.10 24.08 -11.60
CA PRO A 58 11.05 24.69 -10.68
C PRO A 58 10.48 24.72 -9.25
N LEU A 59 11.30 24.35 -8.26
CA LEU A 59 10.84 24.32 -6.85
C LEU A 59 10.28 25.67 -6.39
N VAL A 60 10.87 26.78 -6.85
CA VAL A 60 10.43 28.13 -6.48
C VAL A 60 8.99 28.41 -6.92
N GLU A 61 8.56 27.90 -8.07
CA GLU A 61 7.19 28.08 -8.57
C GLU A 61 6.19 27.32 -7.70
N VAL A 62 6.53 26.08 -7.32
CA VAL A 62 5.72 25.24 -6.43
C VAL A 62 5.59 25.86 -5.03
N LEU A 63 6.69 26.39 -4.47
CA LEU A 63 6.63 27.06 -3.17
C LEU A 63 5.83 28.37 -3.24
N THR A 64 5.94 29.10 -4.35
CA THR A 64 5.18 30.34 -4.56
C THR A 64 3.67 30.04 -4.67
N SER A 65 3.28 28.94 -5.32
CA SER A 65 1.86 28.57 -5.42
C SER A 65 1.26 28.17 -4.06
N ILE A 66 2.02 27.46 -3.22
CA ILE A 66 1.62 27.17 -1.82
C ILE A 66 1.43 28.48 -1.04
N ALA A 67 2.38 29.41 -1.13
CA ALA A 67 2.28 30.70 -0.47
C ALA A 67 1.07 31.52 -0.97
N ALA A 68 0.67 31.33 -2.23
CA ALA A 68 -0.50 31.93 -2.84
C ALA A 68 -1.83 31.19 -2.53
N GLY A 69 -1.79 30.10 -1.75
CA GLY A 69 -2.97 29.39 -1.26
C GLY A 69 -3.28 28.05 -1.93
N THR A 70 -2.39 27.51 -2.78
CA THR A 70 -2.52 26.13 -3.26
C THR A 70 -2.42 25.15 -2.09
N ASP A 71 -3.35 24.19 -2.01
CA ASP A 71 -3.29 23.13 -1.00
C ASP A 71 -2.04 22.26 -1.24
N PRO A 72 -1.14 22.09 -0.26
CA PRO A 72 -0.01 21.18 -0.38
C PRO A 72 -0.39 19.74 -0.75
N ALA A 73 -1.62 19.31 -0.46
CA ALA A 73 -2.14 18.01 -0.88
C ALA A 73 -2.17 17.86 -2.41
N ASP A 74 -2.43 18.94 -3.14
CA ASP A 74 -2.51 18.96 -4.60
C ASP A 74 -1.14 18.89 -5.29
N LEU A 75 -0.07 19.11 -4.53
CA LEU A 75 1.32 19.12 -5.00
C LEU A 75 2.09 17.86 -4.59
N ARG A 76 1.42 16.91 -3.93
CA ARG A 76 2.04 15.62 -3.56
C ARG A 76 2.49 14.86 -4.79
N PHE A 77 3.71 14.32 -4.72
CA PHE A 77 4.34 13.50 -5.76
C PHE A 77 4.61 14.20 -7.10
N VAL A 78 4.43 15.52 -7.17
CA VAL A 78 4.86 16.32 -8.32
C VAL A 78 6.39 16.36 -8.36
N ARG A 79 6.95 16.29 -9.57
CA ARG A 79 8.40 16.36 -9.76
C ARG A 79 8.86 17.80 -9.81
N VAL A 80 9.91 18.10 -9.05
CA VAL A 80 10.53 19.41 -9.04
C VAL A 80 12.01 19.35 -9.41
N ILE A 81 12.50 20.45 -9.98
CA ILE A 81 13.93 20.68 -10.22
C ILE A 81 14.44 21.82 -9.35
N VAL A 82 15.64 21.62 -8.81
CA VAL A 82 16.37 22.61 -8.00
C VAL A 82 17.77 22.71 -8.57
N THR A 83 18.24 23.94 -8.75
CA THR A 83 19.63 24.23 -9.11
C THR A 83 20.32 24.86 -7.90
N GLY A 84 21.59 24.51 -7.69
CA GLY A 84 22.36 24.97 -6.53
C GLY A 84 23.68 24.23 -6.39
N VAL A 85 24.34 24.46 -5.26
CA VAL A 85 25.58 23.78 -4.88
C VAL A 85 25.29 22.92 -3.65
N TRP A 86 25.81 21.70 -3.63
CA TRP A 86 25.66 20.79 -2.50
C TRP A 86 26.43 21.32 -1.27
N ASP A 87 25.80 21.22 -0.10
CA ASP A 87 26.40 21.57 1.19
C ASP A 87 26.88 20.29 1.88
N THR A 88 28.17 19.98 1.68
CA THR A 88 28.81 18.75 2.19
C THR A 88 28.83 18.69 3.72
N ASP A 89 28.76 19.84 4.41
CA ASP A 89 28.74 19.89 5.88
C ASP A 89 27.37 19.50 6.45
N ARG A 90 26.33 19.45 5.60
CA ARG A 90 24.94 19.14 5.97
C ARG A 90 24.36 17.98 5.16
N GLU A 91 25.20 17.02 4.77
CA GLU A 91 24.73 15.82 4.06
C GLU A 91 24.07 14.80 5.00
N VAL A 92 23.07 14.11 4.46
CA VAL A 92 22.40 13.00 5.13
C VAL A 92 22.42 11.78 4.21
N LEU A 93 22.92 10.66 4.71
CA LEU A 93 22.91 9.39 4.00
C LEU A 93 21.54 8.71 4.13
N LEU A 94 20.87 8.53 2.99
CA LEU A 94 19.60 7.81 2.90
C LEU A 94 19.87 6.34 2.53
N ALA A 95 19.70 5.44 3.50
CA ALA A 95 19.72 3.99 3.27
C ALA A 95 18.37 3.50 2.71
N ASN A 96 18.37 2.34 2.04
CA ASN A 96 17.17 1.66 1.52
C ASN A 96 16.31 2.50 0.56
N ARG A 97 16.91 3.44 -0.18
CA ARG A 97 16.17 4.17 -1.22
C ARG A 97 16.03 3.27 -2.44
N SER A 98 14.79 3.04 -2.89
CA SER A 98 14.58 2.32 -4.14
C SER A 98 15.21 3.10 -5.30
N ARG A 99 15.85 2.35 -6.21
CA ARG A 99 16.46 2.90 -7.42
C ARG A 99 15.82 2.19 -8.61
N ASP A 100 15.28 2.98 -9.53
CA ASP A 100 14.61 2.48 -10.74
C ASP A 100 13.50 1.43 -10.45
N GLY A 101 12.82 1.59 -9.31
CA GLY A 101 11.74 0.68 -8.88
C GLY A 101 12.20 -0.62 -8.21
N VAL A 102 13.51 -0.84 -8.06
CA VAL A 102 14.08 -2.01 -7.39
C VAL A 102 14.41 -1.68 -5.93
N PRO A 103 14.14 -2.57 -4.96
CA PRO A 103 14.64 -2.43 -3.61
C PRO A 103 16.17 -2.29 -3.61
N GLY A 104 16.68 -1.29 -2.89
CA GLY A 104 18.12 -1.03 -2.70
C GLY A 104 18.51 -1.23 -1.25
#